data_AF-A0A2V3VW15-F1
#
_entry.id   AF-A0A2V3VW15-F1
#
_cell.length_a   1.000
_cell.length_b   1.000
_cell.length_c   1.000
_cell.angle_alpha   90.00
_cell.angle_beta   90.00
_cell.angle_gamma   90.00
#
_symmetry.space_group_name_H-M   'P 1'
#
loop_
_entity.id
_entity.type
_entity.pdbx_description
1 polymer ?
#
loop_
_entity_poly.entity_id
_entity_poly.type
_entity_poly.pdbx_seq_one_letter_code
_entity_poly.pdbx_strand_id
1 'polypeptide(L)'
;MLQFQNAKIGVLILLMILSWAIMGIHTARADSMSSSETKLMFNSLESFQVNCFADDSDGQREPDLAFTEEIVKLAASNNPEQRISALSQLAEKSPIDAGVVQKVLQKAILDKDSNVRGQAVYAIAQQACADFPILLEQALNDSELSVRMMAVDSLGVDEKGVSLLEQALNDDEEAVRELAAMKLEAHKSH
;
A
#
# COMPACT_ATOMS: atom_id res chain seq x y z
N MET A 1 -18.98 3.17 -79.88
CA MET A 1 -18.39 2.19 -78.95
C MET A 1 -18.59 2.74 -77.54
N LEU A 2 -19.37 2.04 -76.72
CA LEU A 2 -19.39 1.97 -75.24
C LEU A 2 -19.70 3.21 -74.36
N GLN A 3 -20.71 3.00 -73.51
CA GLN A 3 -21.17 3.78 -72.34
C GLN A 3 -20.35 3.45 -71.06
N PHE A 4 -20.80 4.02 -69.92
CA PHE A 4 -20.62 3.68 -68.47
C PHE A 4 -19.84 4.75 -67.68
N GLN A 5 -20.19 5.19 -66.46
CA GLN A 5 -21.41 5.27 -65.63
C GLN A 5 -21.03 6.06 -64.33
N ASN A 6 -21.95 6.87 -63.80
CA ASN A 6 -22.28 7.17 -62.38
C ASN A 6 -21.15 7.33 -61.33
N ALA A 7 -20.96 8.49 -60.68
CA ALA A 7 -21.82 9.07 -59.63
C ALA A 7 -22.13 8.11 -58.46
N LYS A 8 -21.34 8.20 -57.36
CA LYS A 8 -21.68 7.97 -55.93
C LYS A 8 -20.38 7.98 -55.11
N ILE A 9 -20.47 8.39 -53.83
CA ILE A 9 -19.40 8.45 -52.81
C ILE A 9 -18.56 9.75 -52.95
N GLY A 10 -18.60 10.77 -52.09
CA GLY A 10 -19.07 10.88 -50.71
C GLY A 10 -19.24 12.37 -50.33
N VAL A 11 -20.02 13.12 -51.11
CA VAL A 11 -20.47 14.50 -50.76
C VAL A 11 -21.54 14.50 -49.65
N LEU A 12 -21.87 13.32 -49.10
CA LEU A 12 -22.69 13.14 -47.89
C LEU A 12 -22.05 13.71 -46.61
N ILE A 13 -20.87 14.32 -46.70
CA ILE A 13 -20.17 14.95 -45.56
C ILE A 13 -20.79 16.32 -45.19
N LEU A 14 -21.69 16.91 -45.99
CA LEU A 14 -22.11 18.30 -45.76
C LEU A 14 -23.51 18.50 -45.14
N LEU A 15 -24.33 17.48 -44.85
CA LEU A 15 -25.75 17.73 -44.51
C LEU A 15 -26.37 16.89 -43.39
N MET A 16 -25.67 16.52 -42.31
CA MET A 16 -26.36 15.71 -41.29
C MET A 16 -26.21 15.93 -39.80
N ILE A 17 -25.53 16.93 -39.23
CA ILE A 17 -25.75 17.22 -37.78
C ILE A 17 -25.13 18.57 -37.35
N LEU A 18 -25.76 19.67 -37.75
CA LEU A 18 -26.41 20.57 -36.79
C LEU A 18 -27.15 19.82 -35.68
N SER A 19 -26.51 19.62 -34.53
CA SER A 19 -27.17 19.59 -33.21
C SER A 19 -26.12 19.59 -32.10
N TRP A 20 -25.50 20.74 -31.85
CA TRP A 20 -24.68 20.99 -30.66
C TRP A 20 -25.40 22.03 -29.81
N ALA A 21 -26.49 21.60 -29.19
CA ALA A 21 -27.10 22.26 -28.06
C ALA A 21 -27.84 21.17 -27.28
N ILE A 22 -27.62 21.15 -25.95
CA ILE A 22 -28.13 20.18 -24.97
C ILE A 22 -27.23 18.96 -24.74
N MET A 23 -26.22 19.10 -23.87
CA MET A 23 -26.09 18.23 -22.69
C MET A 23 -25.09 18.85 -21.70
N GLY A 24 -25.51 18.94 -20.44
CA GLY A 24 -24.72 19.48 -19.33
C GLY A 24 -23.44 18.68 -19.09
N ILE A 25 -22.38 19.42 -18.78
CA ILE A 25 -21.04 18.95 -18.51
C ILE A 25 -20.90 18.63 -17.00
N HIS A 26 -20.15 17.55 -16.73
CA HIS A 26 -19.61 17.04 -15.46
C HIS A 26 -20.50 16.13 -14.59
N THR A 27 -20.66 14.88 -15.04
CA THR A 27 -20.52 13.74 -14.13
C THR A 27 -19.04 13.35 -14.08
N ALA A 28 -18.41 13.48 -12.91
CA ALA A 28 -17.13 12.84 -12.64
C ALA A 28 -17.40 11.33 -12.56
N ARG A 29 -17.02 10.62 -13.61
CA ARG A 29 -16.96 9.16 -13.63
C ARG A 29 -15.74 8.77 -12.80
N ALA A 30 -15.99 8.20 -11.62
CA ALA A 30 -14.99 7.36 -10.96
C ALA A 30 -14.70 6.22 -11.94
N ASP A 31 -13.52 6.23 -12.56
CA ASP A 31 -13.07 5.11 -13.35
C ASP A 31 -12.83 3.95 -12.40
N SER A 32 -13.73 2.97 -12.49
CA SER A 32 -13.60 1.68 -11.82
C SER A 32 -12.31 1.03 -12.32
N MET A 33 -11.29 1.04 -11.46
CA MET A 33 -10.06 0.27 -11.63
C MET A 33 -10.43 -1.17 -11.99
N SER A 34 -9.83 -1.71 -13.06
CA SER A 34 -10.22 -3.03 -13.55
C SER A 34 -9.92 -4.09 -12.50
N SER A 35 -10.87 -4.99 -12.25
CA SER A 35 -10.67 -6.14 -11.36
C SER A 35 -9.48 -7.01 -11.79
N SER A 36 -9.07 -6.94 -13.08
CA SER A 36 -7.88 -7.61 -13.60
C SER A 36 -6.57 -6.96 -13.12
N GLU A 37 -6.51 -5.63 -13.03
CA GLU A 37 -5.31 -4.90 -12.61
C GLU A 37 -5.10 -5.04 -11.10
N THR A 38 -6.19 -4.93 -10.34
CA THR A 38 -6.20 -5.19 -8.89
C THR A 38 -5.74 -6.61 -8.57
N LYS A 39 -6.19 -7.59 -9.37
CA LYS A 39 -5.80 -9.00 -9.21
C LYS A 39 -4.35 -9.28 -9.64
N LEU A 40 -3.84 -8.56 -10.64
CA LEU A 40 -2.43 -8.65 -11.05
C LEU A 40 -1.49 -8.05 -10.00
N MET A 41 -1.87 -6.94 -9.37
CA MET A 41 -1.18 -6.37 -8.21
C MET A 41 -1.14 -7.38 -7.04
N PHE A 42 -2.28 -8.00 -6.69
CA PHE A 42 -2.35 -9.03 -5.65
C PHE A 42 -1.57 -10.32 -5.98
N ASN A 43 -1.50 -10.75 -7.24
CA ASN A 43 -0.69 -11.91 -7.62
C ASN A 43 0.81 -11.61 -7.57
N SER A 44 1.23 -10.38 -7.85
CA SER A 44 2.62 -9.96 -7.66
C SER A 44 3.01 -9.95 -6.17
N LEU A 45 2.03 -9.82 -5.28
CA LEU A 45 2.22 -9.73 -3.83
C LEU A 45 2.49 -11.05 -3.13
N GLU A 46 1.97 -12.15 -3.65
CA GLU A 46 2.37 -13.49 -3.17
C GLU A 46 3.86 -13.79 -3.43
N SER A 47 4.49 -13.06 -4.37
CA SER A 47 5.90 -13.20 -4.71
C SER A 47 6.83 -12.17 -4.04
N PHE A 48 6.27 -11.15 -3.39
CA PHE A 48 7.03 -10.11 -2.71
C PHE A 48 7.62 -10.64 -1.40
N GLN A 49 8.87 -10.28 -1.07
CA GLN A 49 9.57 -10.74 0.13
C GLN A 49 10.00 -9.54 0.98
N VAL A 50 9.58 -9.49 2.24
CA VAL A 50 9.95 -8.43 3.21
C VAL A 50 11.42 -8.57 3.62
N ASN A 51 12.36 -7.81 3.07
CA ASN A 51 13.77 -7.93 3.46
C ASN A 51 14.14 -6.97 4.60
N CYS A 52 14.40 -7.50 5.79
CA CYS A 52 14.86 -6.71 6.93
C CYS A 52 16.35 -6.97 7.18
N PHE A 53 17.15 -5.91 7.31
CA PHE A 53 18.55 -6.03 7.66
C PHE A 53 18.70 -6.10 9.18
N ALA A 54 19.54 -7.01 9.66
CA ALA A 54 20.03 -6.90 11.03
C ALA A 54 20.92 -5.64 11.10
N ASP A 55 20.64 -4.76 12.06
CA ASP A 55 21.55 -3.65 12.34
C ASP A 55 22.84 -4.26 12.92
N ASP A 56 23.90 -4.31 12.12
CA ASP A 56 25.23 -4.87 12.47
C ASP A 56 25.88 -4.16 13.68
N SER A 57 25.22 -3.14 14.24
CA SER A 57 25.66 -2.40 15.43
C SER A 57 25.44 -3.15 16.75
N ASP A 58 24.61 -4.19 16.80
CA ASP A 58 24.46 -5.05 18.00
C ASP A 58 25.49 -6.19 17.98
N GLY A 59 26.75 -5.81 18.20
CA GLY A 59 27.83 -6.77 18.37
C GLY A 59 27.52 -7.79 19.46
N GLN A 60 27.48 -9.07 19.07
CA GLN A 60 27.63 -10.26 19.94
C GLN A 60 26.44 -10.66 20.84
N ARG A 61 25.20 -10.21 20.58
CA ARG A 61 24.04 -10.74 21.31
C ARG A 61 23.43 -11.93 20.57
N GLU A 62 23.71 -13.15 21.05
CA GLU A 62 23.09 -14.34 20.46
C GLU A 62 21.56 -14.26 20.58
N PRO A 63 20.80 -14.65 19.54
CA PRO A 63 19.35 -14.72 19.62
C PRO A 63 18.93 -15.62 20.76
N ASP A 64 18.08 -15.12 21.65
CA ASP A 64 17.46 -15.96 22.67
C ASP A 64 16.49 -16.92 21.97
N LEU A 65 16.87 -18.19 21.92
CA LEU A 65 16.10 -19.25 21.26
C LEU A 65 14.71 -19.39 21.88
N ALA A 66 14.59 -19.30 23.21
CA ALA A 66 13.30 -19.45 23.88
C ALA A 66 12.37 -18.27 23.56
N PHE A 67 12.92 -17.06 23.56
CA PHE A 67 12.20 -15.86 23.14
C PHE A 67 11.77 -15.93 21.67
N THR A 68 12.65 -16.38 20.79
CA THR A 68 12.36 -16.55 19.36
C THR A 68 11.25 -17.58 19.13
N GLU A 69 11.30 -18.73 19.83
CA GLU A 69 10.26 -19.76 19.78
C GLU A 69 8.90 -19.23 20.25
N GLU A 70 8.90 -18.41 21.30
CA GLU A 70 7.67 -17.76 21.80
C GLU A 70 7.07 -16.82 20.76
N ILE A 71 7.88 -15.95 20.13
CA ILE A 71 7.40 -15.06 19.07
C ILE A 71 6.82 -15.85 17.89
N VAL A 72 7.50 -16.91 17.46
CA VAL A 72 7.01 -17.76 16.35
C VAL A 72 5.68 -18.41 16.74
N LYS A 73 5.54 -18.89 17.97
CA LYS A 73 4.30 -19.48 18.48
C LYS A 73 3.16 -18.45 18.51
N LEU A 74 3.42 -17.24 19.01
CA LEU A 74 2.44 -16.16 19.08
C LEU A 74 2.00 -15.70 17.68
N ALA A 75 2.94 -15.53 16.76
CA ALA A 75 2.68 -15.17 15.36
C ALA A 75 1.87 -16.24 14.60
N ALA A 76 2.00 -17.50 14.98
CA ALA A 76 1.24 -18.62 14.40
C ALA A 76 -0.15 -18.81 15.03
N SER A 77 -0.50 -18.05 16.07
CA SER A 77 -1.75 -18.22 16.80
C SER A 77 -3.00 -17.87 15.99
N ASN A 78 -4.08 -18.60 16.25
CA ASN A 78 -5.41 -18.25 15.74
C ASN A 78 -5.98 -16.97 16.40
N ASN A 79 -5.45 -16.55 17.55
CA ASN A 79 -5.86 -15.34 18.24
C ASN A 79 -5.13 -14.11 17.66
N PRO A 80 -5.84 -13.11 17.08
CA PRO A 80 -5.21 -11.90 16.53
C PRO A 80 -4.39 -11.13 17.57
N GLU A 81 -4.84 -11.07 18.81
CA GLU A 81 -4.11 -10.37 19.89
C GLU A 81 -2.72 -10.97 20.14
N GLN A 82 -2.59 -12.30 20.01
CA GLN A 82 -1.30 -12.97 20.14
C GLN A 82 -0.40 -12.67 18.94
N ARG A 83 -0.96 -12.59 17.73
CA ARG A 83 -0.21 -12.19 16.54
C ARG A 83 0.28 -10.74 16.65
N ILE A 84 -0.58 -9.82 17.10
CA ILE A 84 -0.23 -8.43 17.39
C ILE A 84 0.88 -8.35 18.44
N SER A 85 0.78 -9.13 19.52
CA SER A 85 1.81 -9.18 20.56
C SER A 85 3.16 -9.64 20.00
N ALA A 86 3.20 -10.63 19.12
CA ALA A 86 4.43 -11.05 18.44
C ALA A 86 5.03 -9.90 17.61
N LEU A 87 4.20 -9.21 16.83
CA LEU A 87 4.65 -8.09 15.98
C LEU A 87 5.11 -6.87 16.81
N SER A 88 4.49 -6.64 17.96
CA SER A 88 4.92 -5.59 18.90
C SER A 88 6.33 -5.88 19.43
N GLN A 89 6.60 -7.12 19.82
CA GLN A 89 7.94 -7.54 20.25
C GLN A 89 8.97 -7.47 19.12
N LEU A 90 8.57 -7.77 17.88
CA LEU A 90 9.43 -7.55 16.73
C LEU A 90 9.74 -6.07 16.52
N ALA A 91 8.78 -5.16 16.75
CA ALA A 91 9.02 -3.72 16.59
C ALA A 91 10.07 -3.16 17.59
N GLU A 92 10.27 -3.81 18.73
CA GLU A 92 11.24 -3.39 19.77
C GLU A 92 12.71 -3.64 19.40
N LYS A 93 12.99 -4.18 18.20
CA LYS A 93 14.36 -4.48 17.72
C LYS A 93 15.15 -5.42 18.63
N SER A 94 14.47 -6.39 19.22
CA SER A 94 15.13 -7.47 19.97
C SER A 94 16.02 -8.32 19.05
N PRO A 95 17.13 -8.89 19.56
CA PRO A 95 18.04 -9.75 18.78
C PRO A 95 17.33 -11.06 18.42
N ILE A 96 16.70 -11.06 17.25
CA ILE A 96 15.99 -12.19 16.66
C ILE A 96 16.61 -12.43 15.29
N ASP A 97 16.70 -13.70 14.90
CA ASP A 97 17.14 -14.06 13.55
C ASP A 97 16.34 -13.30 12.48
N ALA A 98 17.03 -12.57 11.61
CA ALA A 98 16.41 -11.74 10.58
C ALA A 98 15.50 -12.56 9.63
N GLY A 99 15.85 -13.82 9.38
CA GLY A 99 15.04 -14.74 8.60
C GLY A 99 13.71 -15.10 9.29
N VAL A 100 13.68 -15.20 10.61
CA VAL A 100 12.44 -15.34 11.40
C VAL A 100 11.61 -14.06 11.32
N VAL A 101 12.22 -12.89 11.54
CA VAL A 101 11.55 -11.58 11.47
C VAL A 101 10.87 -11.42 10.10
N GLN A 102 11.62 -11.62 9.01
CA GLN A 102 11.13 -11.54 7.65
C GLN A 102 9.93 -12.47 7.40
N LYS A 103 10.00 -13.74 7.82
CA LYS A 103 8.90 -14.70 7.65
C LYS A 103 7.64 -14.30 8.40
N VAL A 104 7.79 -13.81 9.64
CA VAL A 104 6.65 -13.39 10.47
C VAL A 104 5.99 -12.15 9.86
N LEU A 105 6.78 -11.14 9.49
CA LEU A 105 6.27 -9.90 8.91
C LEU A 105 5.61 -10.14 7.55
N GLN A 106 6.22 -10.98 6.68
CA GLN A 106 5.65 -11.37 5.39
C GLN A 106 4.25 -11.97 5.52
N LYS A 107 4.03 -12.81 6.53
CA LYS A 107 2.71 -13.41 6.77
C LYS A 107 1.72 -12.37 7.32
N ALA A 108 2.19 -11.49 8.19
CA ALA A 108 1.34 -10.55 8.91
C ALA A 108 0.79 -9.42 8.02
N ILE A 109 1.54 -8.96 7.01
CA ILE A 109 1.03 -7.96 6.04
C ILE A 109 -0.13 -8.51 5.19
N LEU A 110 -0.28 -9.83 5.09
CA LEU A 110 -1.37 -10.51 4.39
C LEU A 110 -2.43 -11.07 5.36
N ASP A 111 -2.39 -10.70 6.64
CA ASP A 111 -3.33 -11.25 7.62
C ASP A 111 -4.77 -10.82 7.32
N LYS A 112 -5.71 -11.71 7.59
CA LYS A 112 -7.15 -11.42 7.44
C LYS A 112 -7.62 -10.34 8.42
N ASP A 113 -6.96 -10.21 9.57
CA ASP A 113 -7.28 -9.24 10.60
C ASP A 113 -6.54 -7.92 10.33
N SER A 114 -7.29 -6.83 10.23
CA SER A 114 -6.74 -5.51 9.89
C SER A 114 -5.84 -4.93 10.97
N ASN A 115 -6.08 -5.26 12.25
CA ASN A 115 -5.20 -4.81 13.33
C ASN A 115 -3.84 -5.51 13.24
N VAL A 116 -3.83 -6.78 12.84
CA VAL A 116 -2.57 -7.51 12.58
C VAL A 116 -1.82 -6.90 11.40
N ARG A 117 -2.51 -6.58 10.30
CA ARG A 117 -1.88 -5.91 9.14
C ARG A 117 -1.30 -4.55 9.51
N GLY A 118 -2.05 -3.72 10.23
CA GLY A 118 -1.58 -2.43 10.72
C GLY A 118 -0.34 -2.58 11.61
N GLN A 119 -0.38 -3.48 12.59
CA GLN A 119 0.77 -3.74 13.45
C GLN A 119 1.99 -4.24 12.67
N ALA A 120 1.79 -5.00 11.58
CA ALA A 120 2.87 -5.43 10.71
C ALA A 120 3.54 -4.24 10.02
N VAL A 121 2.76 -3.29 9.48
CA VAL A 121 3.29 -2.05 8.88
C VAL A 121 4.16 -1.29 9.87
N TYR A 122 3.68 -1.12 11.10
CA TYR A 122 4.44 -0.48 12.16
C TYR A 122 5.75 -1.23 12.47
N ALA A 123 5.68 -2.56 12.63
CA ALA A 123 6.86 -3.37 12.93
C ALA A 123 7.91 -3.32 11.81
N ILE A 124 7.48 -3.34 10.55
CA ILE A 124 8.38 -3.19 9.39
C ILE A 124 9.05 -1.81 9.39
N ALA A 125 8.31 -0.75 9.73
CA ALA A 125 8.84 0.60 9.85
C ALA A 125 9.97 0.65 10.89
N GLN A 126 9.74 0.06 12.06
CA GLN A 126 10.75 0.02 13.12
C GLN A 126 11.95 -0.82 12.71
N GLN A 127 11.74 -1.97 12.08
CA GLN A 127 12.80 -2.86 11.60
C GLN A 127 13.61 -2.28 10.43
N ALA A 128 13.23 -1.12 9.88
CA ALA A 128 13.93 -0.45 8.78
C ALA A 128 14.17 -1.39 7.57
N CYS A 129 13.17 -2.23 7.26
CA CYS A 129 13.27 -3.19 6.17
C CYS A 129 13.42 -2.47 4.81
N ALA A 130 14.24 -3.01 3.92
CA ALA A 130 14.62 -2.39 2.65
C ALA A 130 13.41 -2.08 1.76
N ASP A 131 12.44 -2.99 1.75
CA ASP A 131 11.29 -2.93 0.85
C ASP A 131 10.09 -2.17 1.46
N PHE A 132 10.32 -1.49 2.59
CA PHE A 132 9.31 -0.74 3.33
C PHE A 132 8.51 0.27 2.47
N PRO A 133 9.11 1.01 1.51
CA PRO A 133 8.34 1.94 0.68
C PRO A 133 7.24 1.28 -0.17
N ILE A 134 7.47 0.07 -0.69
CA ILE A 134 6.48 -0.66 -1.50
C ILE A 134 5.33 -1.14 -0.61
N LEU A 135 5.65 -1.60 0.59
CA LEU A 135 4.68 -2.07 1.58
C LEU A 135 3.80 -0.93 2.10
N LEU A 136 4.38 0.26 2.30
CA LEU A 136 3.63 1.46 2.69
C LEU A 136 2.64 1.89 1.60
N GLU A 137 3.05 1.88 0.34
CA GLU A 137 2.17 2.19 -0.78
C GLU A 137 0.94 1.26 -0.81
N GLN A 138 1.12 -0.01 -0.46
CA GLN A 138 0.01 -0.97 -0.36
C GLN A 138 -0.86 -0.73 0.86
N ALA A 139 -0.24 -0.48 2.01
CA ALA A 139 -0.97 -0.19 3.24
C ALA A 139 -1.81 1.10 3.12
N LEU A 140 -1.37 2.08 2.33
CA LEU A 140 -2.15 3.26 1.95
C LEU A 140 -3.35 2.96 1.05
N ASN A 141 -3.41 1.79 0.42
CA ASN A 141 -4.53 1.34 -0.39
C ASN A 141 -5.32 0.19 0.27
N ASP A 142 -5.06 -0.10 1.55
CA ASP A 142 -5.79 -1.12 2.28
C ASP A 142 -7.27 -0.73 2.43
N SER A 143 -8.17 -1.71 2.34
CA SER A 143 -9.60 -1.47 2.48
C SER A 143 -9.98 -0.92 3.85
N GLU A 144 -9.19 -1.23 4.88
CA GLU A 144 -9.47 -0.89 6.27
C GLU A 144 -8.77 0.40 6.67
N LEU A 145 -9.57 1.37 7.15
CA LEU A 145 -9.10 2.70 7.56
C LEU A 145 -7.93 2.62 8.57
N SER A 146 -7.99 1.69 9.53
CA SER A 146 -6.95 1.55 10.56
C SER A 146 -5.58 1.23 9.96
N VAL A 147 -5.52 0.46 8.88
CA VAL A 147 -4.26 0.10 8.20
C VAL A 147 -3.73 1.30 7.42
N ARG A 148 -4.60 2.03 6.71
CA ARG A 148 -4.21 3.25 5.98
C ARG A 148 -3.66 4.32 6.93
N MET A 149 -4.33 4.52 8.07
CA MET A 149 -3.86 5.43 9.11
C MET A 149 -2.47 5.04 9.65
N MET A 150 -2.25 3.76 9.91
CA MET A 150 -0.96 3.26 10.36
C MET A 150 0.14 3.44 9.30
N ALA A 151 -0.20 3.27 8.03
CA ALA A 151 0.72 3.54 6.92
C ALA A 151 1.16 4.99 6.92
N VAL A 152 0.21 5.94 6.96
CA VAL A 152 0.51 7.38 7.03
C VAL A 152 1.34 7.70 8.26
N ASP A 153 1.01 7.15 9.43
CA ASP A 153 1.76 7.38 10.66
C ASP A 153 3.21 6.88 10.55
N SER A 154 3.41 5.75 9.87
CA SER A 154 4.72 5.14 9.66
C SER A 154 5.55 5.78 8.53
N LEU A 155 4.98 6.71 7.75
CA LEU A 155 5.73 7.43 6.72
C LEU A 155 6.78 8.37 7.32
N GLY A 156 7.99 8.29 6.78
CA GLY A 156 9.05 9.26 6.98
C GLY A 156 8.84 10.53 6.18
N VAL A 157 9.78 11.47 6.33
CA VAL A 157 9.79 12.75 5.62
C VAL A 157 10.94 12.84 4.61
N ASP A 158 11.45 11.68 4.18
CA ASP A 158 12.32 11.59 3.01
C ASP A 158 11.53 11.81 1.71
N GLU A 159 12.22 11.92 0.58
CA GLU A 159 11.58 12.23 -0.71
C GLU A 159 10.42 11.28 -1.05
N LYS A 160 10.60 9.97 -0.80
CA LYS A 160 9.57 8.97 -1.06
C LYS A 160 8.43 9.05 -0.04
N GLY A 161 8.73 9.26 1.24
CA GLY A 161 7.72 9.45 2.29
C GLY A 161 6.85 10.68 2.03
N VAL A 162 7.45 11.80 1.62
CA VAL A 162 6.73 13.01 1.23
C VAL A 162 5.81 12.74 0.03
N SER A 163 6.29 12.05 -1.00
CA SER A 163 5.46 11.70 -2.17
C SER A 163 4.26 10.83 -1.78
N LEU A 164 4.43 9.88 -0.86
CA LEU A 164 3.34 9.05 -0.36
C LEU A 164 2.37 9.82 0.57
N LEU A 165 2.87 10.78 1.34
CA LEU A 165 2.03 11.69 2.14
C LEU A 165 1.18 12.59 1.23
N GLU A 166 1.74 13.09 0.13
CA GLU A 166 0.99 13.86 -0.87
C GLU A 166 -0.10 13.03 -1.55
N GLN A 167 0.15 11.75 -1.80
CA GLN A 167 -0.88 10.82 -2.26
C GLN A 167 -2.01 10.69 -1.23
N ALA A 168 -1.68 10.50 0.06
CA ALA A 168 -2.64 10.32 1.15
C ALA A 168 -3.56 11.55 1.39
N LEU A 169 -3.18 12.74 0.92
CA LEU A 169 -4.07 13.92 0.91
C LEU A 169 -5.32 13.75 0.03
N ASN A 170 -5.34 12.74 -0.84
CA ASN A 170 -6.47 12.43 -1.72
C ASN A 170 -7.25 11.18 -1.28
N ASP A 171 -6.99 10.64 -0.07
CA ASP A 171 -7.77 9.51 0.46
C ASP A 171 -9.25 9.89 0.64
N ASP A 172 -10.14 8.91 0.47
CA ASP A 172 -11.58 9.10 0.63
C ASP A 172 -11.95 9.47 2.07
N GLU A 173 -11.21 8.97 3.06
CA GLU A 173 -11.45 9.19 4.48
C GLU A 173 -10.75 10.46 4.99
N GLU A 174 -11.52 11.31 5.68
CA GLU A 174 -11.03 12.60 6.18
C GLU A 174 -9.87 12.47 7.17
N ALA A 175 -9.94 11.49 8.07
CA ALA A 175 -8.89 11.25 9.06
C ALA A 175 -7.52 10.96 8.43
N VAL A 176 -7.49 10.28 7.28
CA VAL A 176 -6.24 9.98 6.55
C VAL A 176 -5.67 11.26 5.96
N ARG A 177 -6.52 12.07 5.32
CA ARG A 177 -6.11 13.36 4.74
C ARG A 177 -5.57 14.33 5.79
N GLU A 178 -6.24 14.41 6.94
CA GLU A 178 -5.83 15.28 8.05
C GLU A 178 -4.46 14.86 8.61
N LEU A 179 -4.25 13.56 8.86
CA LEU A 179 -2.97 13.07 9.36
C LEU A 179 -1.83 13.33 8.36
N ALA A 180 -2.08 13.13 7.06
CA ALA A 180 -1.10 13.41 6.02
C ALA A 180 -0.73 14.90 5.97
N ALA A 181 -1.73 15.79 6.04
CA ALA A 181 -1.53 17.23 6.07
C ALA A 181 -0.70 17.67 7.29
N MET A 182 -1.02 17.14 8.48
CA MET A 182 -0.27 17.41 9.71
C MET A 182 1.20 17.01 9.58
N LYS A 183 1.48 15.81 9.05
CA LYS A 183 2.87 15.34 8.87
C LYS A 183 3.64 16.18 7.86
N LEU A 184 3.01 16.61 6.76
CA LEU A 184 3.63 17.49 5.76
C LEU A 184 3.90 18.90 6.32
N GLU A 185 3.02 19.44 7.15
CA GLU A 185 3.22 20.72 7.82
C GLU A 185 4.37 20.66 8.83
N ALA A 186 4.42 19.59 9.63
CA ALA A 186 5.52 19.35 10.57
C ALA A 186 6.88 19.27 9.85
N HIS A 187 6.93 18.63 8.67
CA HIS A 187 8.15 18.57 7.86
C HIS A 187 8.64 19.95 7.39
N LYS A 188 7.73 20.82 6.93
CA LYS A 188 8.06 22.18 6.43
C LYS A 188 8.55 23.14 7.51
N SER A 189 8.31 22.81 8.78
CA SER A 189 8.64 23.64 9.94
C SER A 189 10.08 23.47 10.45
N HIS A 190 10.86 22.58 9.82
CA HIS A 190 12.25 22.25 10.13
C HIS A 190 13.20 22.62 8.98
#